data_AF-A0A8S1X8E6-F1
#
_entry.id   AF-A0A8S1X8E6-F1
#
_cell.length_a   1.000
_cell.length_b   1.000
_cell.length_c   1.000
_cell.angle_alpha   90.00
_cell.angle_beta   90.00
_cell.angle_gamma   90.00
#
_symmetry.space_group_name_H-M   'P 1'
#
loop_
_entity.id
_entity.type
_entity.pdbx_description
1 polymer ?
#
loop_
_entity_poly.entity_id
_entity_poly.type
_entity_poly.pdbx_seq_one_letter_code
_entity_poly.pdbx_strand_id
1 'polypeptide(L)'
;MLKKILVLQLCNRFCFAKFYQFSKLNHFFEQFEMDKFDSNSQFTATTGNIKFSKILESLDKGKQSLFNSTLNDYLKTQTINFEQLLTLLVALHQTNIFCNKSNKEILLKHINSNLNTINIGVLQMISHSLSLGIADQQTLNLYIQHFLKCDLKRFNHIQQFDMIFIISQAVLKFQVNLYNPEFANQWKLLLQLLLPHLETKKDWLVKKFPHLAFIVKGASKDDAQSFFIEDLINLFKAMTNKFNQQADLIYKLDSKDITILLSSVIKIRDKYLTQELNILIDNLIKYLMRYDFSKFNDSSLQSIALSLTHLPTYQSQFQELLIDQIDQRKQKGKFNTKQHLSIIFELIIKWRNKVSNQKLVNVIQSLSVIEQSDYDLAHYFQILTTLPLEQIIGLLKQIEFDLIQRNEKIALDQNYRKDSISVERMQKSLLKIEGYVKQQNAPSFNMQLIQKIQNLLK
;
A
#
# COMPACT_ATOMS: atom_id res chain seq x y z
N MET A 1 32.27 -25.57 17.26
CA MET A 1 31.27 -25.79 16.19
C MET A 1 29.95 -25.05 16.44
N LEU A 2 29.32 -25.20 17.62
CA LEU A 2 28.02 -24.57 17.95
C LEU A 2 27.98 -23.03 17.80
N LYS A 3 29.03 -22.30 18.19
CA LYS A 3 29.12 -20.84 17.98
C LYS A 3 29.15 -20.42 16.50
N LYS A 4 29.79 -21.19 15.61
CA LYS A 4 29.82 -20.91 14.17
C LYS A 4 28.45 -21.15 13.51
N ILE A 5 27.70 -22.15 13.97
CA ILE A 5 26.34 -22.44 13.49
C ILE A 5 25.36 -21.34 13.95
N LEU A 6 25.49 -20.85 15.20
CA LEU A 6 24.65 -19.76 15.71
C LEU A 6 24.91 -18.44 14.96
N VAL A 7 26.19 -18.14 14.66
CA VAL A 7 26.57 -16.97 13.86
C VAL A 7 26.10 -17.11 12.41
N LEU A 8 26.18 -18.29 11.80
CA LEU A 8 25.62 -18.53 10.46
C LEU A 8 24.09 -18.45 10.43
N GLN A 9 23.39 -18.86 11.49
CA GLN A 9 21.93 -18.70 11.61
C GLN A 9 21.52 -17.24 11.82
N LEU A 10 22.30 -16.47 12.60
CA LEU A 10 22.11 -15.03 12.78
C LEU A 10 22.45 -14.26 11.51
N CYS A 11 23.55 -14.59 10.83
CA CYS A 11 23.92 -14.01 9.53
C CYS A 11 22.92 -14.38 8.44
N ASN A 12 22.34 -15.60 8.42
CA ASN A 12 21.24 -15.92 7.49
C ASN A 12 19.96 -15.14 7.82
N ARG A 13 19.64 -14.90 9.09
CA ARG A 13 18.52 -14.01 9.48
C ARG A 13 18.76 -12.55 9.08
N PHE A 14 19.99 -12.04 9.25
CA PHE A 14 20.36 -10.67 8.88
C PHE A 14 20.54 -10.49 7.36
N CYS A 15 21.01 -11.50 6.64
CA CYS A 15 21.10 -11.47 5.18
C CYS A 15 19.70 -11.56 4.55
N PHE A 16 18.75 -12.32 5.13
CA PHE A 16 17.35 -12.27 4.67
C PHE A 16 16.71 -10.89 4.88
N ALA A 17 17.06 -10.17 5.95
CA ALA A 17 16.59 -8.80 6.18
C ALA A 17 17.18 -7.78 5.18
N LYS A 18 18.41 -7.99 4.68
CA LYS A 18 19.03 -7.11 3.66
C LYS A 18 18.58 -7.38 2.22
N PHE A 19 18.15 -8.60 1.90
CA PHE A 19 17.67 -8.95 0.55
C PHE A 19 16.17 -8.72 0.35
N TYR A 20 15.42 -8.41 1.41
CA TYR A 20 14.04 -7.96 1.30
C TYR A 20 14.00 -6.43 1.24
N GLN A 21 14.14 -5.90 0.03
CA GLN A 21 13.62 -4.57 -0.22
C GLN A 21 12.12 -4.59 0.11
N PHE A 22 11.69 -3.74 1.04
CA PHE A 22 10.30 -3.33 1.27
C PHE A 22 9.64 -2.69 0.01
N SER A 23 10.25 -2.85 -1.18
CA SER A 23 9.78 -2.34 -2.47
C SER A 23 8.37 -2.79 -2.79
N LYS A 24 7.94 -3.98 -2.35
CA LYS A 24 6.56 -4.47 -2.55
C LYS A 24 5.51 -3.75 -1.71
N LEU A 25 5.81 -3.46 -0.44
CA LEU A 25 4.95 -2.61 0.39
C LEU A 25 4.98 -1.18 -0.17
N ASN A 26 6.13 -0.68 -0.61
CA ASN A 26 6.24 0.65 -1.22
C ASN A 26 5.38 0.77 -2.50
N HIS A 27 5.41 -0.20 -3.42
CA HIS A 27 4.55 -0.23 -4.61
C HIS A 27 3.08 -0.42 -4.28
N PHE A 28 2.75 -1.24 -3.27
CA PHE A 28 1.40 -1.39 -2.76
C PHE A 28 0.85 -0.03 -2.31
N PHE A 29 1.64 0.71 -1.52
CA PHE A 29 1.27 2.04 -1.11
C PHE A 29 1.24 3.02 -2.29
N GLU A 30 2.15 2.99 -3.27
CA GLU A 30 2.05 3.88 -4.44
C GLU A 30 0.73 3.71 -5.22
N GLN A 31 0.18 2.49 -5.29
CA GLN A 31 -1.14 2.23 -5.89
C GLN A 31 -2.30 2.54 -4.93
N PHE A 32 -2.12 2.35 -3.63
CA PHE A 32 -3.13 2.54 -2.58
C PHE A 32 -3.22 4.00 -2.06
N GLU A 33 -2.16 4.79 -2.27
CA GLU A 33 -1.97 6.20 -1.89
C GLU A 33 -2.92 7.14 -2.66
N MET A 34 -3.60 6.66 -3.69
CA MET A 34 -4.52 7.45 -4.52
C MET A 34 -6.00 7.24 -4.16
N ASP A 35 -6.38 6.13 -3.52
CA ASP A 35 -7.78 5.87 -3.20
C ASP A 35 -8.24 6.70 -1.99
N LYS A 36 -9.36 7.41 -2.14
CA LYS A 36 -10.15 8.18 -1.16
C LYS A 36 -9.62 8.23 0.30
N PHE A 37 -9.20 9.42 0.74
CA PHE A 37 -9.32 9.81 2.16
C PHE A 37 -10.60 10.63 2.34
N ASP A 38 -11.37 10.30 3.37
CA ASP A 38 -12.55 11.08 3.74
C ASP A 38 -12.13 12.47 4.23
N SER A 39 -12.31 13.46 3.36
CA SER A 39 -12.31 14.87 3.76
C SER A 39 -13.76 15.26 4.10
N ASN A 40 -14.06 15.33 5.39
CA ASN A 40 -15.33 15.86 5.90
C ASN A 40 -15.50 17.38 5.68
N SER A 41 -14.77 17.99 4.73
CA SER A 41 -15.03 19.35 4.30
C SER A 41 -16.23 19.33 3.37
N GLN A 42 -17.40 19.67 3.90
CA GLN A 42 -18.60 19.87 3.09
C GLN A 42 -18.32 20.93 2.03
N PHE A 43 -18.59 20.53 0.80
CA PHE A 43 -18.53 21.31 -0.41
C PHE A 43 -19.46 22.53 -0.31
N THR A 44 -18.91 23.73 -0.49
CA THR A 44 -19.71 24.90 -0.87
C THR A 44 -19.15 25.40 -2.19
N ALA A 45 -19.94 25.25 -3.26
CA ALA A 45 -19.56 25.78 -4.56
C ALA A 45 -19.44 27.30 -4.46
N THR A 46 -18.25 27.84 -4.73
CA THR A 46 -18.08 29.27 -4.89
C THR A 46 -18.73 29.70 -6.21
N THR A 47 -19.73 30.56 -6.05
CA THR A 47 -20.51 31.19 -7.12
C THR A 47 -19.63 32.06 -8.01
N GLY A 48 -19.72 31.89 -9.34
CA GLY A 48 -19.29 32.95 -10.28
C GLY A 48 -18.70 32.53 -11.63
N ASN A 49 -18.19 31.31 -11.82
CA ASN A 49 -17.57 30.92 -13.11
C ASN A 49 -18.23 29.67 -13.71
N ILE A 50 -19.17 29.90 -14.63
CA ILE A 50 -19.92 28.86 -15.37
C ILE A 50 -18.98 27.84 -16.05
N LYS A 51 -17.80 28.26 -16.51
CA LYS A 51 -16.83 27.34 -17.14
C LYS A 51 -16.13 26.43 -16.12
N PHE A 52 -15.85 26.92 -14.91
CA PHE A 52 -15.26 26.11 -13.83
C PHE A 52 -16.29 25.13 -13.23
N SER A 53 -17.55 25.54 -13.07
CA SER A 53 -18.64 24.65 -12.63
C SER A 53 -18.79 23.42 -13.55
N LYS A 54 -18.64 23.60 -14.87
CA LYS A 54 -18.67 22.49 -15.83
C LYS A 54 -17.54 21.47 -15.62
N ILE A 55 -16.37 21.89 -15.10
CA ILE A 55 -15.27 20.97 -14.75
C ILE A 55 -15.69 20.11 -13.57
N LEU A 56 -16.26 20.72 -12.52
CA LEU A 56 -16.73 20.00 -11.34
C LEU A 56 -17.89 19.05 -11.68
N GLU A 57 -18.86 19.49 -12.50
CA GLU A 57 -19.93 18.61 -13.01
C GLU A 57 -19.41 17.44 -13.83
N SER A 58 -18.30 17.61 -14.56
CA SER A 58 -17.69 16.52 -15.33
C SER A 58 -16.98 15.49 -14.43
N LEU A 59 -16.50 15.90 -13.25
CA LEU A 59 -15.98 15.00 -12.21
C LEU A 59 -17.11 14.16 -11.61
N ASP A 60 -18.25 14.78 -11.27
CA ASP A 60 -19.41 14.07 -10.71
C ASP A 60 -19.97 13.00 -11.65
N LYS A 61 -19.85 13.21 -12.97
CA LYS A 61 -20.28 12.25 -13.99
C LYS A 61 -19.29 11.10 -14.22
N GLY A 62 -18.15 11.07 -13.52
CA GLY A 62 -17.22 9.92 -13.49
C GLY A 62 -16.47 9.65 -14.80
N LYS A 63 -16.58 10.49 -15.83
CA LYS A 63 -15.97 10.26 -17.15
C LYS A 63 -14.58 10.89 -17.24
N GLN A 64 -13.54 10.11 -16.95
CA GLN A 64 -12.15 10.57 -16.92
C GLN A 64 -11.65 11.24 -18.21
N SER A 65 -12.03 10.74 -19.39
CA SER A 65 -11.63 11.34 -20.68
C SER A 65 -12.29 12.70 -20.93
N LEU A 66 -13.57 12.82 -20.59
CA LEU A 66 -14.34 14.07 -20.69
C LEU A 66 -13.83 15.10 -19.69
N PHE A 67 -13.53 14.69 -18.46
CA PHE A 67 -12.92 15.56 -17.46
C PHE A 67 -11.56 16.09 -17.94
N ASN A 68 -10.68 15.21 -18.42
CA ASN A 68 -9.32 15.61 -18.80
C ASN A 68 -9.27 16.55 -20.00
N SER A 69 -10.17 16.37 -20.98
CA SER A 69 -10.31 17.32 -22.10
C SER A 69 -10.84 18.67 -21.62
N THR A 70 -11.93 18.66 -20.87
CA THR A 70 -12.57 19.89 -20.35
C THR A 70 -11.62 20.70 -19.45
N LEU A 71 -10.88 20.02 -18.57
CA LEU A 71 -9.89 20.67 -17.70
C LEU A 71 -8.75 21.29 -18.52
N ASN A 72 -8.24 20.59 -19.54
CA ASN A 72 -7.15 21.09 -20.37
C ASN A 72 -7.57 22.35 -21.13
N ASP A 73 -8.77 22.33 -21.71
CA ASP A 73 -9.32 23.47 -22.44
C ASP A 73 -9.50 24.69 -21.52
N TYR A 74 -9.94 24.47 -20.29
CA TYR A 74 -10.02 25.54 -19.29
C TYR A 74 -8.64 26.08 -18.91
N LEU A 75 -7.70 25.20 -18.52
CA LEU A 75 -6.37 25.60 -18.05
C LEU A 75 -5.52 26.29 -19.12
N LYS A 76 -5.78 26.02 -20.41
CA LYS A 76 -5.13 26.72 -21.53
C LYS A 76 -5.68 28.12 -21.79
N THR A 77 -6.95 28.36 -21.43
CA THR A 77 -7.68 29.58 -21.81
C THR A 77 -8.00 30.49 -20.64
N GLN A 78 -7.81 30.03 -19.40
CA GLN A 78 -8.17 30.73 -18.17
C GLN A 78 -7.10 30.48 -17.11
N THR A 79 -6.78 31.51 -16.33
CA THR A 79 -5.94 31.37 -15.14
C THR A 79 -6.79 30.82 -13.99
N ILE A 80 -6.38 29.69 -13.42
CA ILE A 80 -7.01 29.16 -12.21
C ILE A 80 -6.53 29.96 -10.99
N ASN A 81 -7.46 30.51 -10.21
CA ASN A 81 -7.11 31.19 -8.97
C ASN A 81 -6.88 30.17 -7.82
N PHE A 82 -6.40 30.65 -6.68
CA PHE A 82 -6.07 29.78 -5.54
C PHE A 82 -7.27 28.98 -5.01
N GLU A 83 -8.42 29.63 -4.84
CA GLU A 83 -9.64 28.97 -4.33
C GLU A 83 -10.12 27.88 -5.30
N GLN A 84 -10.15 28.18 -6.59
CA GLN A 84 -10.50 27.21 -7.64
C GLN A 84 -9.51 26.05 -7.69
N LEU A 85 -8.21 26.32 -7.56
CA LEU A 85 -7.19 25.27 -7.51
C LEU A 85 -7.43 24.35 -6.32
N LEU A 86 -7.68 24.92 -5.14
CA LEU A 86 -7.96 24.14 -3.93
C LEU A 86 -9.24 23.33 -4.08
N THR A 87 -10.34 23.93 -4.58
CA THR A 87 -11.61 23.23 -4.85
C THR A 87 -11.42 22.08 -5.83
N LEU A 88 -10.65 22.28 -6.91
CA LEU A 88 -10.36 21.26 -7.90
C LEU A 88 -9.57 20.09 -7.29
N LEU A 89 -8.53 20.38 -6.50
CA LEU A 89 -7.71 19.36 -5.84
C LEU A 89 -8.53 18.54 -4.84
N VAL A 90 -9.41 19.18 -4.06
CA VAL A 90 -10.32 18.48 -3.14
C VAL A 90 -11.28 17.59 -3.92
N ALA A 91 -11.91 18.09 -4.99
CA ALA A 91 -12.86 17.33 -5.80
C ALA A 91 -12.20 16.14 -6.52
N LEU A 92 -11.01 16.33 -7.09
CA LEU A 92 -10.20 15.26 -7.67
C LEU A 92 -9.91 14.14 -6.67
N HIS A 93 -9.51 14.54 -5.46
CA HIS A 93 -9.19 13.61 -4.39
C HIS A 93 -10.42 12.84 -3.88
N GLN A 94 -11.60 13.48 -3.80
CA GLN A 94 -12.86 12.81 -3.40
C GLN A 94 -13.40 11.86 -4.49
N THR A 95 -13.30 12.25 -5.76
CA THR A 95 -13.84 11.49 -6.89
C THR A 95 -12.91 10.41 -7.41
N ASN A 96 -11.63 10.42 -7.00
CA ASN A 96 -10.61 9.47 -7.44
C ASN A 96 -10.40 9.46 -8.98
N ILE A 97 -10.60 10.61 -9.62
CA ILE A 97 -10.38 10.78 -11.06
C ILE A 97 -8.95 11.27 -11.28
N PHE A 98 -8.22 10.64 -12.21
CA PHE A 98 -6.84 10.99 -12.48
C PHE A 98 -6.69 12.07 -13.55
N CYS A 99 -5.86 13.08 -13.25
CA CYS A 99 -5.36 14.03 -14.24
C CYS A 99 -4.31 13.37 -15.15
N ASN A 100 -4.43 13.60 -16.46
CA ASN A 100 -3.40 13.24 -17.42
C ASN A 100 -2.12 14.08 -17.20
N LYS A 101 -1.02 13.66 -17.85
CA LYS A 101 0.29 14.31 -17.71
C LYS A 101 0.26 15.82 -17.98
N SER A 102 -0.40 16.24 -19.07
CA SER A 102 -0.47 17.66 -19.45
C SER A 102 -1.19 18.51 -18.40
N ASN A 103 -2.31 18.03 -17.86
CA ASN A 103 -3.05 18.74 -16.81
C ASN A 103 -2.23 18.80 -15.51
N LYS A 104 -1.53 17.71 -15.16
CA LYS A 104 -0.65 17.70 -13.97
C LYS A 104 0.45 18.76 -14.08
N GLU A 105 1.10 18.90 -15.23
CA GLU A 105 2.15 19.88 -15.44
C GLU A 105 1.65 21.33 -15.29
N ILE A 106 0.45 21.63 -15.80
CA ILE A 106 -0.14 22.97 -15.65
C ILE A 106 -0.53 23.23 -14.19
N LEU A 107 -1.20 22.28 -13.53
CA LEU A 107 -1.58 22.38 -12.12
C LEU A 107 -0.35 22.54 -11.21
N LEU A 108 0.74 21.81 -11.48
CA LEU A 108 2.00 21.91 -10.75
C LEU A 108 2.59 23.33 -10.79
N LYS A 109 2.55 24.00 -11.96
CA LYS A 109 2.98 25.40 -12.07
C LYS A 109 2.18 26.33 -11.16
N HIS A 110 0.86 26.16 -11.13
CA HIS A 110 -0.03 26.95 -10.27
C HIS A 110 0.16 26.64 -8.79
N ILE A 111 0.40 25.38 -8.42
CA ILE A 111 0.74 24.99 -7.05
C ILE A 111 2.01 25.73 -6.61
N ASN A 112 3.08 25.62 -7.40
CA ASN A 112 4.37 26.22 -7.06
C ASN A 112 4.30 27.76 -6.97
N SER A 113 3.50 28.43 -7.81
CA SER A 113 3.33 29.89 -7.74
C SER A 113 2.58 30.38 -6.50
N ASN A 114 1.82 29.50 -5.83
CA ASN A 114 1.05 29.83 -4.63
C ASN A 114 1.79 29.48 -3.31
N LEU A 115 3.00 28.94 -3.38
CA LEU A 115 3.81 28.53 -2.22
C LEU A 115 4.60 29.67 -1.57
N ASN A 116 4.07 30.89 -1.49
CA ASN A 116 4.85 32.03 -0.98
C ASN A 116 4.88 32.12 0.55
N THR A 117 3.84 31.62 1.23
CA THR A 117 3.71 31.60 2.70
C THR A 117 2.96 30.35 3.14
N ILE A 118 3.24 29.85 4.34
CA ILE A 118 2.46 28.75 4.92
C ILE A 118 1.23 29.33 5.61
N ASN A 119 0.06 28.91 5.15
CA ASN A 119 -1.25 29.15 5.76
C ASN A 119 -2.12 27.90 5.58
N ILE A 120 -3.35 27.93 6.12
CA ILE A 120 -4.27 26.78 6.11
C ILE A 120 -4.54 26.28 4.68
N GLY A 121 -4.89 27.19 3.77
CA GLY A 121 -5.20 26.81 2.39
C GLY A 121 -3.98 26.19 1.71
N VAL A 122 -2.78 26.75 1.95
CA VAL A 122 -1.54 26.23 1.37
C VAL A 122 -1.22 24.83 1.90
N LEU A 123 -1.42 24.57 3.21
CA LEU A 123 -1.28 23.23 3.78
C LEU A 123 -2.24 22.23 3.11
N GLN A 124 -3.50 22.60 2.92
CA GLN A 124 -4.49 21.76 2.24
C GLN A 124 -4.12 21.51 0.77
N MET A 125 -3.73 22.55 0.04
CA MET A 125 -3.30 22.46 -1.36
C MET A 125 -2.12 21.49 -1.53
N ILE A 126 -1.10 21.60 -0.67
CA ILE A 126 0.07 20.69 -0.70
C ILE A 126 -0.34 19.27 -0.35
N SER A 127 -1.13 19.09 0.72
CA SER A 127 -1.60 17.78 1.16
C SER A 127 -2.35 17.05 0.02
N HIS A 128 -3.33 17.69 -0.60
CA HIS A 128 -4.10 17.09 -1.70
C HIS A 128 -3.25 16.86 -2.96
N SER A 129 -2.35 17.78 -3.30
CA SER A 129 -1.49 17.62 -4.49
C SER A 129 -0.45 16.51 -4.32
N LEU A 130 0.04 16.27 -3.10
CA LEU A 130 0.90 15.13 -2.77
C LEU A 130 0.13 13.81 -2.87
N SER A 131 -1.10 13.76 -2.35
CA SER A 131 -1.96 12.57 -2.46
C SER A 131 -2.30 12.25 -3.92
N LEU A 132 -2.53 13.26 -4.76
CA LEU A 132 -2.85 13.09 -6.19
C LEU A 132 -1.62 12.82 -7.09
N GLY A 133 -0.42 12.83 -6.52
CA GLY A 133 0.83 12.71 -7.28
C GLY A 133 0.97 13.79 -8.35
N ILE A 134 0.63 15.04 -7.98
CA ILE A 134 0.82 16.25 -8.80
C ILE A 134 2.06 16.99 -8.30
N ALA A 135 2.19 17.16 -6.99
CA ALA A 135 3.35 17.80 -6.37
C ALA A 135 4.62 16.99 -6.65
N ASP A 136 5.72 17.72 -6.90
CA ASP A 136 7.02 17.14 -7.21
C ASP A 136 8.07 17.52 -6.14
N GLN A 137 9.32 17.14 -6.39
CA GLN A 137 10.45 17.48 -5.51
C GLN A 137 10.59 19.00 -5.33
N GLN A 138 10.32 19.80 -6.37
CA GLN A 138 10.45 21.26 -6.31
C GLN A 138 9.39 21.86 -5.37
N THR A 139 8.14 21.43 -5.49
CA THR A 139 7.04 21.82 -4.57
C THR A 139 7.45 21.63 -3.12
N LEU A 140 8.07 20.49 -2.82
CA LEU A 140 8.50 20.14 -1.47
C LEU A 140 9.70 20.94 -0.98
N ASN A 141 10.68 21.16 -1.83
CA ASN A 141 11.82 22.01 -1.51
C ASN A 141 11.36 23.44 -1.15
N LEU A 142 10.42 23.99 -1.92
CA LEU A 142 9.80 25.29 -1.63
C LEU A 142 9.07 25.25 -0.28
N TYR A 143 8.22 24.24 -0.06
CA TYR A 143 7.52 24.09 1.22
C TYR A 143 8.48 24.04 2.42
N ILE A 144 9.56 23.26 2.33
CA ILE A 144 10.56 23.15 3.40
C ILE A 144 11.24 24.50 3.66
N GLN A 145 11.61 25.25 2.61
CA GLN A 145 12.19 26.59 2.77
C GLN A 145 11.26 27.55 3.53
N HIS A 146 9.95 27.47 3.28
CA HIS A 146 8.96 28.26 4.02
C HIS A 146 8.71 27.73 5.43
N PHE A 147 8.76 26.41 5.63
CA PHE A 147 8.65 25.78 6.95
C PHE A 147 9.76 26.25 7.88
N LEU A 148 11.01 26.35 7.39
CA LEU A 148 12.15 26.80 8.18
C LEU A 148 11.99 28.22 8.75
N LYS A 149 11.24 29.08 8.04
CA LYS A 149 11.01 30.49 8.40
C LYS A 149 9.65 30.71 9.09
N CYS A 150 8.92 29.63 9.32
CA CYS A 150 7.55 29.69 9.82
C CYS A 150 7.54 29.98 11.33
N ASP A 151 6.65 30.87 11.78
CA ASP A 151 6.33 30.98 13.22
C ASP A 151 5.27 29.93 13.56
N LEU A 152 5.72 28.79 14.08
CA LEU A 152 4.89 27.63 14.38
C LEU A 152 3.84 27.90 15.48
N LYS A 153 4.06 28.92 16.34
CA LYS A 153 3.14 29.24 17.45
C LYS A 153 1.82 29.83 16.98
N ARG A 154 1.77 30.42 15.78
CA ARG A 154 0.52 30.95 15.20
C ARG A 154 -0.46 29.84 14.77
N PHE A 155 0.02 28.61 14.61
CA PHE A 155 -0.76 27.50 14.11
C PHE A 155 -1.39 26.71 15.25
N ASN A 156 -2.62 26.27 15.06
CA ASN A 156 -3.26 25.35 15.99
C ASN A 156 -2.73 23.92 15.80
N HIS A 157 -3.04 23.04 16.75
CA HIS A 157 -2.62 21.64 16.74
C HIS A 157 -3.02 20.85 15.48
N ILE A 158 -4.16 21.17 14.85
CA ILE A 158 -4.59 20.50 13.60
C ILE A 158 -3.63 20.85 12.47
N GLN A 159 -3.32 22.15 12.32
CA GLN A 159 -2.40 22.65 11.31
C GLN A 159 -0.97 22.17 11.54
N GLN A 160 -0.53 22.14 12.81
CA GLN A 160 0.77 21.58 13.19
C GLN A 160 0.87 20.10 12.82
N PHE A 161 -0.19 19.32 13.05
CA PHE A 161 -0.26 17.93 12.62
C PHE A 161 -0.22 17.80 11.08
N ASP A 162 -0.93 18.66 10.35
CA ASP A 162 -0.91 18.66 8.88
C ASP A 162 0.49 18.98 8.33
N MET A 163 1.25 19.85 9.00
CA MET A 163 2.66 20.11 8.64
C MET A 163 3.54 18.86 8.81
N ILE A 164 3.39 18.12 9.91
CA ILE A 164 4.09 16.85 10.13
C ILE A 164 3.74 15.87 9.02
N PHE A 165 2.45 15.73 8.71
CA PHE A 165 1.98 14.82 7.66
C PHE A 165 2.57 15.16 6.28
N ILE A 166 2.58 16.43 5.88
CA ILE A 166 3.16 16.88 4.60
C ILE A 166 4.65 16.53 4.54
N ILE A 167 5.41 16.83 5.61
CA ILE A 167 6.84 16.49 5.69
C ILE A 167 7.04 14.98 5.59
N SER A 168 6.23 14.18 6.27
CA SER A 168 6.34 12.72 6.20
C SER A 168 6.01 12.15 4.83
N GLN A 169 4.99 12.68 4.14
CA GLN A 169 4.66 12.32 2.76
C GLN A 169 5.80 12.69 1.80
N ALA A 170 6.45 13.84 2.03
CA ALA A 170 7.61 14.27 1.29
C ALA A 170 8.77 13.27 1.44
N VAL A 171 9.14 12.92 2.68
CA VAL A 171 10.19 11.94 2.97
C VAL A 171 9.89 10.58 2.33
N LEU A 172 8.62 10.13 2.36
CA LEU A 172 8.21 8.89 1.72
C LEU A 172 8.47 8.88 0.23
N LYS A 173 7.95 9.88 -0.49
CA LYS A 173 7.90 9.88 -1.95
C LYS A 173 9.20 10.38 -2.60
N PHE A 174 9.97 11.18 -1.88
CA PHE A 174 11.08 11.94 -2.45
C PHE A 174 12.39 11.72 -1.72
N GLN A 175 13.50 12.06 -2.36
CA GLN A 175 14.80 12.12 -1.69
C GLN A 175 14.94 13.53 -1.11
N VAL A 176 14.62 13.67 0.17
CA VAL A 176 14.71 14.95 0.87
C VAL A 176 15.89 14.90 1.82
N ASN A 177 16.90 15.75 1.58
CA ASN A 177 17.99 15.90 2.53
C ASN A 177 17.53 16.78 3.70
N LEU A 178 17.23 16.15 4.84
CA LEU A 178 16.85 16.83 6.07
C LEU A 178 18.04 17.12 7.00
N TYR A 179 19.27 16.89 6.54
CA TYR A 179 20.51 17.17 7.29
C TYR A 179 20.77 18.68 7.38
N ASN A 180 19.94 19.36 8.15
CA ASN A 180 20.04 20.78 8.43
C ASN A 180 19.66 21.04 9.91
N PRO A 181 20.57 21.64 10.73
CA PRO A 181 20.27 22.02 12.11
C PRO A 181 19.02 22.90 12.26
N GLU A 182 18.75 23.80 11.31
CA GLU A 182 17.56 24.65 11.31
C GLU A 182 16.28 23.83 11.17
N PHE A 183 16.31 22.81 10.31
CA PHE A 183 15.19 21.88 10.15
C PHE A 183 14.95 21.08 11.43
N ALA A 184 16.03 20.53 12.02
CA ALA A 184 15.93 19.77 13.26
C ALA A 184 15.33 20.61 14.42
N ASN A 185 15.72 21.89 14.53
CA ASN A 185 15.17 22.80 15.53
C ASN A 185 13.69 23.10 15.29
N GLN A 186 13.30 23.40 14.04
CA GLN A 186 11.89 23.67 13.69
C GLN A 186 11.02 22.43 13.88
N TRP A 187 11.53 21.25 13.52
CA TRP A 187 10.88 19.97 13.75
C TRP A 187 10.64 19.70 15.23
N LYS A 188 11.67 19.89 16.06
CA LYS A 188 11.58 19.71 17.51
C LYS A 188 10.58 20.68 18.14
N LEU A 189 10.59 21.96 17.73
CA LEU A 189 9.61 22.94 18.18
C LEU A 189 8.19 22.55 17.78
N LEU A 190 7.97 22.09 16.54
CA LEU A 190 6.67 21.63 16.06
C LEU A 190 6.10 20.52 16.94
N LEU A 191 6.92 19.54 17.28
CA LEU A 191 6.54 18.42 18.15
C LEU A 191 6.28 18.86 19.58
N GLN A 192 7.11 19.74 20.15
CA GLN A 192 6.91 20.29 21.48
C GLN A 192 5.56 21.04 21.60
N LEU A 193 5.13 21.73 20.54
CA LEU A 193 3.84 22.40 20.50
C LEU A 193 2.68 21.42 20.33
N LEU A 194 2.86 20.35 19.55
CA LEU A 194 1.80 19.40 19.22
C LEU A 194 1.53 18.37 20.33
N LEU A 195 2.59 17.80 20.94
CA LEU A 195 2.49 16.68 21.88
C LEU A 195 1.51 16.93 23.04
N PRO A 196 1.50 18.09 23.73
CA PRO A 196 0.55 18.36 24.82
C PRO A 196 -0.91 18.31 24.36
N HIS A 197 -1.20 18.65 23.10
CA HIS A 197 -2.55 18.61 22.55
C HIS A 197 -3.02 17.20 22.20
N LEU A 198 -2.10 16.30 21.84
CA LEU A 198 -2.39 14.89 21.64
C LEU A 198 -2.74 14.18 22.95
N GLU A 199 -2.15 14.64 24.05
CA GLU A 199 -2.43 14.10 25.39
C GLU A 199 -3.76 14.60 25.97
N THR A 200 -4.29 15.74 25.51
CA THR A 200 -5.43 16.42 26.15
C THR A 200 -6.70 16.50 25.30
N LYS A 201 -6.61 16.59 23.96
CA LYS A 201 -7.77 16.81 23.08
C LYS A 201 -8.13 15.56 22.26
N LYS A 202 -9.26 14.94 22.61
CA LYS A 202 -9.62 13.54 22.35
C LYS A 202 -10.26 13.21 20.99
N ASP A 203 -11.05 14.10 20.40
CA ASP A 203 -11.95 13.71 19.29
C ASP A 203 -11.38 13.97 17.88
N TRP A 204 -10.49 14.95 17.74
CA TRP A 204 -9.92 15.31 16.44
C TRP A 204 -8.85 14.30 15.97
N LEU A 205 -8.15 13.68 16.92
CA LEU A 205 -7.05 12.75 16.66
C LEU A 205 -7.53 11.50 15.91
N VAL A 206 -8.74 11.03 16.21
CA VAL A 206 -9.40 9.89 15.54
C VAL A 206 -9.42 10.07 14.02
N LYS A 207 -9.77 11.27 13.56
CA LYS A 207 -9.83 11.62 12.13
C LYS A 207 -8.45 11.75 11.47
N LYS A 208 -7.37 11.73 12.27
CA LYS A 208 -5.99 11.91 11.83
C LYS A 208 -5.14 10.64 12.00
N PHE A 209 -5.68 9.55 12.53
CA PHE A 209 -5.00 8.24 12.53
C PHE A 209 -4.58 7.73 11.16
N PRO A 210 -5.35 7.93 10.07
CA PRO A 210 -4.89 7.52 8.74
C PRO A 210 -3.58 8.21 8.36
N HIS A 211 -3.49 9.51 8.64
CA HIS A 211 -2.32 10.35 8.38
C HIS A 211 -1.12 9.92 9.23
N LEU A 212 -1.37 9.50 10.47
CA LEU A 212 -0.35 8.97 11.35
C LEU A 212 0.35 7.77 10.73
N ALA A 213 -0.38 6.86 10.08
CA ALA A 213 0.21 5.71 9.43
C ALA A 213 1.21 6.08 8.31
N PHE A 214 1.02 7.22 7.65
CA PHE A 214 1.99 7.78 6.69
C PHE A 214 3.17 8.43 7.40
N ILE A 215 2.93 9.10 8.52
CA ILE A 215 3.97 9.65 9.38
C ILE A 215 4.93 8.54 9.86
N VAL A 216 4.37 7.43 10.37
CA VAL A 216 5.10 6.19 10.71
C VAL A 216 5.99 5.76 9.54
N LYS A 217 5.38 5.64 8.36
CA LYS A 217 6.03 5.02 7.21
C LYS A 217 7.16 5.91 6.70
N GLY A 218 6.99 7.24 6.71
CA GLY A 218 8.02 8.21 6.37
C GLY A 218 9.25 8.09 7.27
N ALA A 219 9.01 7.92 8.57
CA ALA A 219 10.06 7.65 9.56
C ALA A 219 10.83 6.36 9.26
N SER A 220 10.18 5.37 8.65
CA SER A 220 10.79 4.07 8.37
C SER A 220 11.63 4.03 7.08
N LYS A 221 11.78 5.12 6.32
CA LYS A 221 12.63 5.12 5.11
C LYS A 221 14.10 5.14 5.51
N ASP A 222 14.96 4.44 4.77
CA ASP A 222 16.35 4.12 5.19
C ASP A 222 17.27 5.36 5.37
N ASP A 223 16.82 6.55 4.93
CA ASP A 223 17.51 7.83 5.11
C ASP A 223 16.87 8.74 6.20
N ALA A 224 15.82 8.28 6.88
CA ALA A 224 15.19 9.04 7.96
C ALA A 224 16.08 9.01 9.20
N GLN A 225 16.48 10.20 9.66
CA GLN A 225 17.47 10.41 10.70
C GLN A 225 16.96 9.91 12.07
N SER A 226 17.86 9.43 12.94
CA SER A 226 17.52 8.81 14.23
C SER A 226 16.61 9.68 15.12
N PHE A 227 16.81 11.00 15.13
CA PHE A 227 15.97 11.92 15.91
C PHE A 227 14.53 11.98 15.40
N PHE A 228 14.31 11.87 14.08
CA PHE A 228 12.97 11.84 13.48
C PHE A 228 12.20 10.60 13.95
N ILE A 229 12.91 9.50 14.17
CA ILE A 229 12.29 8.23 14.50
C ILE A 229 11.98 8.12 15.99
N GLU A 230 12.87 8.58 16.88
CA GLU A 230 12.59 8.63 18.32
C GLU A 230 11.42 9.57 18.65
N ASP A 231 11.39 10.76 18.04
CA ASP A 231 10.31 11.72 18.20
C ASP A 231 8.96 11.17 17.70
N LEU A 232 8.99 10.46 16.58
CA LEU A 232 7.79 9.82 16.05
C LEU A 232 7.39 8.63 16.90
N ILE A 233 8.31 7.81 17.43
CA ILE A 233 8.01 6.77 18.41
C ILE A 233 7.35 7.38 19.65
N ASN A 234 7.80 8.54 20.13
CA ASN A 234 7.17 9.24 21.25
C ASN A 234 5.77 9.76 20.90
N LEU A 235 5.58 10.30 19.69
CA LEU A 235 4.27 10.64 19.13
C LEU A 235 3.35 9.39 19.11
N PHE A 236 3.87 8.25 18.68
CA PHE A 236 3.17 6.96 18.68
C PHE A 236 2.81 6.49 20.07
N LYS A 237 3.72 6.58 21.04
CA LYS A 237 3.47 6.20 22.44
C LYS A 237 2.37 7.05 23.05
N ALA A 238 2.44 8.37 22.90
CA ALA A 238 1.41 9.29 23.37
C ALA A 238 0.03 8.93 22.80
N MET A 239 -0.02 8.62 21.50
CA MET A 239 -1.26 8.25 20.83
C MET A 239 -1.74 6.83 21.16
N THR A 240 -0.85 5.87 21.41
CA THR A 240 -1.17 4.48 21.79
C THR A 240 -1.80 4.42 23.18
N ASN A 241 -1.29 5.21 24.12
CA ASN A 241 -1.89 5.33 25.45
C ASN A 241 -3.33 5.87 25.35
N LYS A 242 -3.61 6.73 24.37
CA LYS A 242 -4.97 7.21 24.06
C LYS A 242 -5.81 6.20 23.28
N PHE A 243 -5.19 5.43 22.40
CA PHE A 243 -5.81 4.34 21.62
C PHE A 243 -6.50 3.32 22.53
N ASN A 244 -5.85 2.95 23.64
CA ASN A 244 -6.41 2.02 24.62
C ASN A 244 -7.56 2.62 25.43
N GLN A 245 -7.62 3.95 25.56
CA GLN A 245 -8.68 4.67 26.27
C GLN A 245 -9.89 4.99 25.37
N GLN A 246 -9.79 4.77 24.06
CA GLN A 246 -10.79 5.16 23.05
C GLN A 246 -11.10 4.05 22.04
N ALA A 247 -11.20 2.80 22.54
CA ALA A 247 -11.56 1.61 21.77
C ALA A 247 -12.72 1.84 20.78
N ASP A 248 -13.75 2.57 21.22
CA ASP A 248 -14.98 2.81 20.46
C ASP A 248 -14.79 3.70 19.23
N LEU A 249 -13.76 4.56 19.25
CA LEU A 249 -13.47 5.46 18.14
C LEU A 249 -12.63 4.77 17.04
N ILE A 250 -11.92 3.70 17.40
CA ILE A 250 -11.15 2.88 16.44
C ILE A 250 -12.07 2.10 15.51
N TYR A 251 -13.26 1.67 15.98
CA TYR A 251 -14.27 1.05 15.13
C TYR A 251 -14.87 2.01 14.09
N LYS A 252 -14.57 3.31 14.17
CA LYS A 252 -15.00 4.31 13.18
C LYS A 252 -13.98 4.50 12.06
N LEU A 253 -12.78 3.93 12.18
CA LEU A 253 -11.84 3.90 11.06
C LEU A 253 -12.38 2.99 9.96
N ASP A 254 -12.09 3.30 8.70
CA ASP A 254 -12.41 2.34 7.65
C ASP A 254 -11.39 1.19 7.66
N SER A 255 -11.73 0.10 6.95
CA SER A 255 -10.85 -1.08 6.81
C SER A 255 -9.49 -0.76 6.18
N LYS A 256 -9.41 0.34 5.41
CA LYS A 256 -8.22 0.74 4.68
C LYS A 256 -7.23 1.40 5.64
N ASP A 257 -7.70 2.36 6.42
CA ASP A 257 -6.93 3.17 7.34
C ASP A 257 -6.31 2.31 8.45
N ILE A 258 -7.08 1.39 9.01
CA ILE A 258 -6.58 0.44 10.01
C ILE A 258 -5.52 -0.50 9.42
N THR A 259 -5.66 -0.88 8.15
CA THR A 259 -4.68 -1.74 7.47
C THR A 259 -3.37 -1.00 7.20
N ILE A 260 -3.44 0.26 6.75
CA ILE A 260 -2.26 1.11 6.55
C ILE A 260 -1.55 1.29 7.91
N LEU A 261 -2.31 1.61 8.96
CA LEU A 261 -1.77 1.78 10.31
C LEU A 261 -1.06 0.53 10.81
N LEU A 262 -1.70 -0.64 10.73
CA LEU A 262 -1.07 -1.90 11.13
C LEU A 262 0.23 -2.16 10.34
N SER A 263 0.17 -2.04 9.02
CA SER A 263 1.31 -2.32 8.14
C SER A 263 2.49 -1.39 8.46
N SER A 264 2.22 -0.12 8.70
CA SER A 264 3.25 0.85 9.06
C SER A 264 3.85 0.59 10.44
N VAL A 265 3.02 0.30 11.46
CA VAL A 265 3.50 0.04 12.83
C VAL A 265 4.38 -1.21 12.87
N ILE A 266 4.01 -2.27 12.16
CA ILE A 266 4.83 -3.48 12.03
C ILE A 266 6.20 -3.14 11.42
N LYS A 267 6.22 -2.30 10.38
CA LYS A 267 7.47 -1.87 9.74
C LYS A 267 8.40 -1.10 10.68
N ILE A 268 7.88 -0.21 11.53
CA ILE A 268 8.71 0.44 12.58
C ILE A 268 9.14 -0.57 13.63
N ARG A 269 8.25 -1.46 14.06
CA ARG A 269 8.55 -2.47 15.07
C ARG A 269 9.72 -3.36 14.66
N ASP A 270 9.81 -3.75 13.38
CA ASP A 270 10.93 -4.54 12.87
C ASP A 270 12.27 -3.78 12.87
N LYS A 271 12.23 -2.43 12.92
CA LYS A 271 13.42 -1.57 13.03
C LYS A 271 13.78 -1.20 14.48
N TYR A 272 12.78 -1.01 15.36
CA TYR A 272 12.97 -0.40 16.69
C TYR A 272 12.54 -1.27 17.88
N LEU A 273 12.02 -2.48 17.66
CA LEU A 273 11.75 -3.55 18.65
C LEU A 273 11.38 -3.10 20.09
N THR A 274 10.53 -2.09 20.26
CA THR A 274 10.07 -1.64 21.59
C THR A 274 8.83 -2.40 22.06
N GLN A 275 8.65 -2.59 23.37
CA GLN A 275 7.49 -3.26 23.95
C GLN A 275 6.16 -2.55 23.62
N GLU A 276 6.17 -1.22 23.60
CA GLU A 276 4.98 -0.40 23.35
C GLU A 276 4.44 -0.59 21.93
N LEU A 277 5.32 -0.75 20.95
CA LEU A 277 4.92 -1.07 19.57
C LEU A 277 4.28 -2.46 19.47
N ASN A 278 4.76 -3.45 20.23
CA ASN A 278 4.11 -4.77 20.27
C ASN A 278 2.71 -4.68 20.89
N ILE A 279 2.54 -3.93 21.99
CA ILE A 279 1.21 -3.71 22.59
C ILE A 279 0.24 -3.05 21.59
N LEU A 280 0.72 -2.07 20.83
CA LEU A 280 -0.09 -1.41 19.79
C LEU A 280 -0.49 -2.39 18.69
N ILE A 281 0.45 -3.19 18.18
CA ILE A 281 0.18 -4.23 17.17
C ILE A 281 -0.89 -5.20 17.69
N ASP A 282 -0.73 -5.69 18.91
CA ASP A 282 -1.67 -6.61 19.54
C ASP A 282 -3.07 -6.00 19.62
N ASN A 283 -3.17 -4.72 19.98
CA ASN A 283 -4.44 -4.01 20.06
C ASN A 283 -5.05 -3.76 18.67
N LEU A 284 -4.27 -3.29 17.70
CA LEU A 284 -4.71 -3.11 16.30
C LEU A 284 -5.24 -4.42 15.71
N ILE A 285 -4.56 -5.54 15.98
CA ILE A 285 -4.98 -6.86 15.54
C ILE A 285 -6.29 -7.29 16.22
N LYS A 286 -6.41 -7.13 17.54
CA LYS A 286 -7.68 -7.40 18.26
C LYS A 286 -8.84 -6.60 17.69
N TYR A 287 -8.61 -5.35 17.28
CA TYR A 287 -9.64 -4.53 16.65
C TYR A 287 -9.97 -5.01 15.24
N LEU A 288 -8.96 -5.26 14.40
CA LEU A 288 -9.13 -5.79 13.05
C LEU A 288 -9.99 -7.06 13.05
N MET A 289 -9.74 -7.98 13.98
CA MET A 289 -10.50 -9.24 14.10
C MET A 289 -12.00 -9.04 14.39
N ARG A 290 -12.42 -7.85 14.83
CA ARG A 290 -13.83 -7.50 15.07
C ARG A 290 -14.49 -6.81 13.87
N TYR A 291 -13.72 -6.43 12.85
CA TYR A 291 -14.28 -5.84 11.65
C TYR A 291 -14.93 -6.90 10.75
N ASP A 292 -15.92 -6.45 9.99
CA ASP A 292 -16.46 -7.22 8.88
C ASP A 292 -15.46 -7.22 7.70
N PHE A 293 -14.74 -8.33 7.53
CA PHE A 293 -13.75 -8.51 6.47
C PHE A 293 -14.35 -8.44 5.06
N SER A 294 -15.67 -8.58 4.90
CA SER A 294 -16.34 -8.42 3.60
C SER A 294 -16.29 -7.00 3.05
N LYS A 295 -16.00 -6.01 3.91
CA LYS A 295 -15.83 -4.60 3.54
C LYS A 295 -14.41 -4.26 3.08
N PHE A 296 -13.44 -5.13 3.34
CA PHE A 296 -12.06 -4.91 2.92
C PHE A 296 -11.97 -5.07 1.41
N ASN A 297 -11.22 -4.18 0.74
CA ASN A 297 -10.85 -4.40 -0.66
C ASN A 297 -9.68 -5.39 -0.77
N ASP A 298 -9.43 -5.91 -1.97
CA ASP A 298 -8.38 -6.90 -2.23
C ASP A 298 -6.99 -6.39 -1.84
N SER A 299 -6.75 -5.10 -2.05
CA SER A 299 -5.51 -4.43 -1.65
C SER A 299 -5.30 -4.49 -0.13
N SER A 300 -6.29 -4.12 0.69
CA SER A 300 -6.18 -4.20 2.14
C SER A 300 -5.91 -5.64 2.60
N LEU A 301 -6.59 -6.64 2.03
CA LEU A 301 -6.34 -8.04 2.38
C LEU A 301 -4.92 -8.49 2.03
N GLN A 302 -4.42 -8.08 0.87
CA GLN A 302 -3.03 -8.33 0.48
C GLN A 302 -2.04 -7.71 1.48
N SER A 303 -2.29 -6.47 1.92
CA SER A 303 -1.44 -5.79 2.89
C SER A 303 -1.45 -6.47 4.26
N ILE A 304 -2.61 -6.96 4.71
CA ILE A 304 -2.71 -7.77 5.94
C ILE A 304 -1.88 -9.04 5.81
N ALA A 305 -2.03 -9.78 4.70
CA ALA A 305 -1.29 -11.01 4.45
C ALA A 305 0.24 -10.76 4.46
N LEU A 306 0.69 -9.69 3.80
CA LEU A 306 2.10 -9.32 3.76
C LEU A 306 2.64 -8.88 5.14
N SER A 307 1.86 -8.09 5.89
CA SER A 307 2.32 -7.53 7.16
C SER A 307 2.42 -8.57 8.26
N LEU A 308 1.52 -9.56 8.28
CA LEU A 308 1.53 -10.62 9.28
C LEU A 308 2.58 -11.72 9.03
N THR A 309 3.29 -11.68 7.90
CA THR A 309 4.38 -12.63 7.59
C THR A 309 5.46 -12.67 8.69
N HIS A 310 5.70 -11.54 9.37
CA HIS A 310 6.69 -11.43 10.46
C HIS A 310 6.10 -11.66 11.86
N LEU A 311 4.81 -12.00 11.97
CA LEU A 311 4.10 -12.18 13.24
C LEU A 311 3.36 -13.53 13.31
N PRO A 312 4.08 -14.65 13.51
CA PRO A 312 3.50 -16.00 13.48
C PRO A 312 2.30 -16.22 14.41
N THR A 313 2.30 -15.56 15.57
CA THR A 313 1.21 -15.66 16.57
C THR A 313 -0.16 -15.28 16.01
N TYR A 314 -0.21 -14.42 14.99
CA TYR A 314 -1.45 -13.93 14.40
C TYR A 314 -1.83 -14.61 13.08
N GLN A 315 -0.90 -15.35 12.46
CA GLN A 315 -1.12 -15.95 11.14
C GLN A 315 -2.31 -16.91 11.13
N SER A 316 -2.47 -17.75 12.16
CA SER A 316 -3.59 -18.67 12.27
C SER A 316 -4.95 -17.97 12.39
N GLN A 317 -5.00 -16.81 13.05
CA GLN A 317 -6.24 -16.06 13.27
C GLN A 317 -6.77 -15.42 11.97
N PHE A 318 -5.86 -14.98 11.09
CA PHE A 318 -6.25 -14.34 9.82
C PHE A 318 -6.32 -15.31 8.65
N GLN A 319 -5.75 -16.51 8.77
CA GLN A 319 -5.70 -17.48 7.68
C GLN A 319 -7.10 -17.82 7.15
N GLU A 320 -8.02 -18.24 8.03
CA GLU A 320 -9.38 -18.61 7.63
C GLU A 320 -10.15 -17.40 7.09
N LEU A 321 -10.03 -16.25 7.75
CA LEU A 321 -10.66 -15.00 7.29
C LEU A 321 -10.23 -14.62 5.87
N LEU A 322 -8.93 -14.67 5.56
CA LEU A 322 -8.41 -14.34 4.24
C LEU A 322 -8.88 -15.34 3.18
N ILE A 323 -8.88 -16.64 3.49
CA ILE A 323 -9.36 -17.68 2.57
C ILE A 323 -10.85 -17.51 2.30
N ASP A 324 -11.63 -17.24 3.34
CA ASP A 324 -13.08 -17.01 3.24
C ASP A 324 -13.41 -15.81 2.36
N GLN A 325 -12.67 -14.72 2.50
CA GLN A 325 -12.87 -13.54 1.65
C GLN A 325 -12.53 -13.81 0.19
N ILE A 326 -11.46 -14.55 -0.10
CA ILE A 326 -11.12 -14.90 -1.48
C ILE A 326 -12.24 -15.77 -2.10
N ASP A 327 -12.72 -16.76 -1.37
CA ASP A 327 -13.80 -17.65 -1.83
C ASP A 327 -15.13 -16.89 -2.03
N GLN A 328 -15.49 -15.98 -1.12
CA GLN A 328 -16.67 -15.13 -1.28
C GLN A 328 -16.57 -14.22 -2.51
N ARG A 329 -15.38 -13.65 -2.79
CA ARG A 329 -15.19 -12.79 -3.96
C ARG A 329 -15.24 -13.56 -5.27
N LYS A 330 -14.72 -14.79 -5.28
CA LYS A 330 -14.89 -15.74 -6.38
C LYS A 330 -16.36 -15.97 -6.68
N GLN A 331 -17.17 -16.31 -5.67
CA GLN A 331 -18.61 -16.55 -5.83
C GLN A 331 -19.36 -15.32 -6.36
N LYS A 332 -18.91 -14.11 -6.02
CA LYS A 332 -19.49 -12.84 -6.48
C LYS A 332 -18.96 -12.35 -7.84
N GLY A 333 -18.04 -13.07 -8.48
CA GLY A 333 -17.41 -12.66 -9.74
C GLY A 333 -16.48 -11.44 -9.63
N LYS A 334 -16.11 -11.01 -8.43
CA LYS A 334 -15.21 -9.86 -8.17
C LYS A 334 -13.78 -10.33 -7.90
N PHE A 335 -13.24 -11.12 -8.81
CA PHE A 335 -12.04 -11.92 -8.55
C PHE A 335 -10.79 -11.28 -9.17
N ASN A 336 -10.01 -10.54 -8.37
CA ASN A 336 -8.70 -10.05 -8.81
C ASN A 336 -7.63 -11.13 -8.62
N THR A 337 -7.40 -11.91 -9.67
CA THR A 337 -6.46 -13.06 -9.64
C THR A 337 -5.06 -12.66 -9.18
N LYS A 338 -4.54 -11.51 -9.60
CA LYS A 338 -3.18 -11.05 -9.23
C LYS A 338 -3.04 -10.86 -7.71
N GLN A 339 -4.01 -10.17 -7.09
CA GLN A 339 -3.96 -9.90 -5.66
C GLN A 339 -4.20 -11.18 -4.84
N HIS A 340 -5.10 -12.04 -5.30
CA HIS A 340 -5.34 -13.34 -4.67
C HIS A 340 -4.12 -14.28 -4.76
N LEU A 341 -3.42 -14.31 -5.89
CA LEU A 341 -2.15 -15.01 -6.04
C LEU A 341 -1.13 -14.55 -4.99
N SER A 342 -0.99 -13.23 -4.82
CA SER A 342 -0.10 -12.67 -3.81
C SER A 342 -0.49 -13.07 -2.39
N ILE A 343 -1.78 -13.05 -2.05
CA ILE A 343 -2.25 -13.44 -0.70
C ILE A 343 -1.93 -14.92 -0.46
N ILE A 344 -2.32 -15.79 -1.39
CA ILE A 344 -2.12 -17.25 -1.28
C ILE A 344 -0.63 -17.59 -1.20
N PHE A 345 0.20 -16.89 -1.96
CA PHE A 345 1.65 -17.06 -1.89
C PHE A 345 2.18 -16.80 -0.48
N GLU A 346 1.76 -15.70 0.17
CA GLU A 346 2.14 -15.41 1.55
C GLU A 346 1.66 -16.51 2.50
N LEU A 347 0.37 -16.88 2.41
CA LEU A 347 -0.22 -17.91 3.28
C LEU A 347 0.51 -19.26 3.20
N ILE A 348 0.86 -19.72 2.00
CA ILE A 348 1.37 -21.08 1.82
C ILE A 348 2.90 -21.11 1.88
N ILE A 349 3.56 -20.20 1.18
CA ILE A 349 5.02 -20.23 1.04
C ILE A 349 5.70 -19.54 2.22
N LYS A 350 5.16 -18.41 2.69
CA LYS A 350 5.81 -17.58 3.72
C LYS A 350 5.40 -17.93 5.12
N TRP A 351 4.10 -18.09 5.37
CA TRP A 351 3.59 -18.51 6.68
C TRP A 351 3.80 -20.01 6.90
N ARG A 352 4.16 -20.75 5.83
CA ARG A 352 4.39 -22.20 5.84
C ARG A 352 3.15 -22.98 6.29
N ASN A 353 1.96 -22.46 5.99
CA ASN A 353 0.74 -23.19 6.28
C ASN A 353 0.69 -24.45 5.43
N LYS A 354 0.46 -25.58 6.10
CA LYS A 354 0.22 -26.83 5.39
C LYS A 354 -1.10 -26.71 4.66
N VAL A 355 -1.13 -27.14 3.39
CA VAL A 355 -2.27 -27.04 2.48
C VAL A 355 -3.40 -28.03 2.82
N SER A 356 -3.66 -28.28 4.10
CA SER A 356 -4.74 -29.19 4.53
C SER A 356 -6.13 -28.56 4.45
N ASN A 357 -6.25 -27.31 4.00
CA ASN A 357 -7.53 -26.63 3.86
C ASN A 357 -8.09 -26.84 2.44
N GLN A 358 -9.08 -27.72 2.30
CA GLN A 358 -9.79 -27.99 1.03
C GLN A 358 -10.30 -26.71 0.37
N LYS A 359 -10.68 -25.70 1.15
CA LYS A 359 -11.14 -24.41 0.64
C LYS A 359 -10.03 -23.64 -0.07
N LEU A 360 -8.81 -23.65 0.48
CA LEU A 360 -7.64 -23.00 -0.12
C LEU A 360 -7.26 -23.67 -1.46
N VAL A 361 -7.35 -25.00 -1.53
CA VAL A 361 -7.15 -25.76 -2.77
C VAL A 361 -8.17 -25.34 -3.83
N ASN A 362 -9.47 -25.29 -3.47
CA ASN A 362 -10.53 -24.88 -4.37
C ASN A 362 -10.36 -23.44 -4.87
N VAL A 363 -9.81 -22.56 -4.03
CA VAL A 363 -9.47 -21.18 -4.38
C VAL A 363 -8.30 -21.15 -5.38
N ILE A 364 -7.24 -21.91 -5.15
CA ILE A 364 -6.09 -22.02 -6.06
C ILE A 364 -6.51 -22.55 -7.43
N GLN A 365 -7.43 -23.53 -7.44
CA GLN A 365 -7.99 -24.10 -8.66
C GLN A 365 -8.77 -23.12 -9.54
N SER A 366 -9.29 -22.05 -8.95
CA SER A 366 -10.01 -21.02 -9.71
C SER A 366 -9.14 -19.86 -10.18
N LEU A 367 -7.85 -19.85 -9.88
CA LEU A 367 -6.96 -18.77 -10.35
C LEU A 367 -6.68 -18.96 -11.84
N SER A 368 -7.23 -18.07 -12.67
CA SER A 368 -6.88 -18.04 -14.09
C SER A 368 -5.49 -17.46 -14.29
N VAL A 369 -4.69 -18.12 -15.12
CA VAL A 369 -3.32 -17.70 -15.42
C VAL A 369 -3.19 -16.93 -16.75
N ILE A 370 -4.30 -16.75 -17.47
CA ILE A 370 -4.33 -16.17 -18.83
C ILE A 370 -3.76 -14.75 -18.87
N GLU A 371 -4.16 -13.88 -17.93
CA GLU A 371 -3.82 -12.44 -17.94
C GLU A 371 -2.73 -12.07 -16.94
N GLN A 372 -1.98 -13.07 -16.45
CA GLN A 372 -0.96 -12.86 -15.42
C GLN A 372 0.39 -12.53 -16.03
N SER A 373 1.14 -11.66 -15.36
CA SER A 373 2.54 -11.38 -15.72
C SER A 373 3.43 -12.61 -15.46
N ASP A 374 4.58 -12.71 -16.14
CA ASP A 374 5.55 -13.80 -15.90
C ASP A 374 5.92 -13.91 -14.41
N TYR A 375 5.99 -12.76 -13.74
CA TYR A 375 6.27 -12.65 -12.31
C TYR A 375 5.19 -13.29 -11.44
N ASP A 376 3.92 -13.00 -11.72
CA ASP A 376 2.78 -13.55 -10.97
C ASP A 376 2.62 -15.05 -11.24
N LEU A 377 2.92 -15.50 -12.45
CA LEU A 377 2.97 -16.91 -12.81
C LEU A 377 4.07 -17.65 -12.06
N ALA A 378 5.27 -17.07 -11.92
CA ALA A 378 6.34 -17.68 -11.14
C ALA A 378 5.90 -17.96 -9.69
N HIS A 379 5.15 -17.04 -9.07
CA HIS A 379 4.56 -17.27 -7.75
C HIS A 379 3.49 -18.36 -7.76
N TYR A 380 2.62 -18.37 -8.77
CA TYR A 380 1.62 -19.42 -8.95
C TYR A 380 2.25 -20.82 -9.02
N PHE A 381 3.25 -21.00 -9.90
CA PHE A 381 3.96 -22.27 -10.02
C PHE A 381 4.69 -22.65 -8.73
N GLN A 382 5.21 -21.68 -7.98
CA GLN A 382 5.78 -21.94 -6.67
C GLN A 382 4.73 -22.44 -5.66
N ILE A 383 3.53 -21.85 -5.65
CA ILE A 383 2.38 -22.33 -4.86
C ILE A 383 2.06 -23.79 -5.21
N LEU A 384 2.01 -24.13 -6.50
CA LEU A 384 1.71 -25.51 -6.94
C LEU A 384 2.68 -26.54 -6.34
N THR A 385 3.95 -26.19 -6.11
CA THR A 385 4.94 -27.11 -5.50
C THR A 385 4.64 -27.55 -4.07
N THR A 386 3.60 -26.98 -3.45
CA THR A 386 3.19 -27.29 -2.08
C THR A 386 1.87 -28.06 -1.98
N LEU A 387 1.16 -28.22 -3.10
CA LEU A 387 -0.08 -28.96 -3.14
C LEU A 387 0.19 -30.48 -3.15
N PRO A 388 -0.73 -31.30 -2.61
CA PRO A 388 -0.76 -32.73 -2.86
C PRO A 388 -0.78 -33.04 -4.38
N LEU A 389 -0.03 -34.05 -4.81
CA LEU A 389 0.13 -34.37 -6.23
C LEU A 389 -1.21 -34.68 -6.92
N GLU A 390 -2.14 -35.30 -6.20
CA GLU A 390 -3.48 -35.64 -6.68
C GLU A 390 -4.26 -34.39 -7.12
N GLN A 391 -4.04 -33.27 -6.43
CA GLN A 391 -4.71 -32.00 -6.71
C GLN A 391 -4.03 -31.24 -7.87
N ILE A 392 -2.72 -31.44 -8.07
CA ILE A 392 -1.95 -30.81 -9.15
C ILE A 392 -2.39 -31.32 -10.53
N ILE A 393 -2.82 -32.59 -10.66
CA ILE A 393 -3.17 -33.15 -11.97
C ILE A 393 -4.38 -32.48 -12.62
N GLY A 394 -5.42 -32.24 -11.82
CA GLY A 394 -6.61 -31.53 -12.27
C GLY A 394 -6.28 -30.11 -12.73
N LEU A 395 -5.36 -29.46 -12.00
CA LEU A 395 -4.85 -28.13 -12.29
C LEU A 395 -4.05 -28.06 -13.59
N LEU A 396 -3.14 -29.00 -13.83
CA LEU A 396 -2.23 -28.90 -14.99
C LEU A 396 -2.94 -28.90 -16.34
N LYS A 397 -4.12 -29.56 -16.47
CA LYS A 397 -4.92 -29.48 -17.70
C LYS A 397 -5.42 -28.06 -17.96
N GLN A 398 -5.94 -27.43 -16.91
CA GLN A 398 -6.44 -26.07 -16.98
C GLN A 398 -5.30 -25.07 -17.20
N ILE A 399 -4.16 -25.27 -16.55
CA ILE A 399 -2.97 -24.43 -16.71
C ILE A 399 -2.42 -24.51 -18.14
N GLU A 400 -2.33 -25.71 -18.72
CA GLU A 400 -1.90 -25.90 -20.10
C GLU A 400 -2.80 -25.12 -21.07
N PHE A 401 -4.12 -25.24 -20.90
CA PHE A 401 -5.09 -24.48 -21.68
C PHE A 401 -4.95 -22.96 -21.50
N ASP A 402 -4.91 -22.47 -20.26
CA ASP A 402 -4.78 -21.04 -19.96
C ASP A 402 -3.46 -20.46 -20.51
N LEU A 403 -2.36 -21.23 -20.48
CA LEU A 403 -1.07 -20.82 -21.03
C LEU A 403 -1.06 -20.74 -22.55
N ILE A 404 -1.78 -21.63 -23.24
CA ILE A 404 -1.98 -21.53 -24.70
C ILE A 404 -2.69 -20.21 -25.02
N GLN A 405 -3.82 -19.94 -24.37
CA GLN A 405 -4.57 -18.70 -24.56
C GLN A 405 -3.76 -17.45 -24.22
N ARG A 406 -2.93 -17.53 -23.18
CA ARG A 406 -2.00 -16.45 -22.82
C ARG A 406 -0.98 -16.21 -23.91
N ASN A 407 -0.36 -17.26 -24.44
CA ASN A 407 0.64 -17.13 -25.50
C ASN A 407 0.05 -16.53 -26.77
N GLU A 408 -1.19 -16.86 -27.11
CA GLU A 408 -1.95 -16.21 -28.19
C GLU A 408 -2.15 -14.71 -27.92
N LYS A 409 -2.55 -14.33 -26.69
CA LYS A 409 -2.68 -12.91 -26.30
C LYS A 409 -1.35 -12.16 -26.36
N ILE A 410 -0.27 -12.77 -25.88
CA ILE A 410 1.08 -12.18 -25.88
C ILE A 410 1.59 -11.97 -27.30
N ALA A 411 1.33 -12.92 -28.21
CA ALA A 411 1.72 -12.79 -29.61
C ALA A 411 1.09 -11.56 -30.29
N LEU A 412 -0.05 -11.09 -29.77
CA LEU A 412 -0.75 -9.89 -30.24
C LEU A 412 -0.35 -8.61 -29.49
N ASP A 413 0.32 -8.72 -28.33
CA ASP A 413 0.71 -7.59 -27.51
C ASP A 413 2.14 -7.12 -27.82
N GLN A 414 2.24 -6.03 -28.60
CA GLN A 414 3.50 -5.40 -28.98
C GLN A 414 4.30 -4.82 -27.79
N ASN A 415 3.66 -4.62 -26.63
CA ASN A 415 4.30 -4.07 -25.44
C ASN A 415 4.74 -5.13 -24.44
N TYR A 416 4.49 -6.41 -24.72
CA TYR A 416 4.86 -7.49 -23.82
C TYR A 416 6.39 -7.57 -23.65
N ARG A 417 6.84 -7.63 -22.39
CA ARG A 417 8.25 -7.84 -22.04
C ARG A 417 8.39 -9.12 -21.23
N LYS A 418 9.08 -10.10 -21.80
CA LYS A 418 9.39 -11.37 -21.15
C LYS A 418 10.34 -11.13 -19.97
N ASP A 419 10.02 -11.68 -18.81
CA ASP A 419 10.91 -11.69 -17.64
C ASP A 419 11.61 -13.05 -17.54
N SER A 420 12.82 -13.13 -18.10
CA SER A 420 13.61 -14.36 -18.15
C SER A 420 13.87 -14.99 -16.78
N ILE A 421 14.00 -14.19 -15.71
CA ILE A 421 14.25 -14.69 -14.34
C ILE A 421 12.99 -15.39 -13.82
N SER A 422 11.82 -14.78 -14.05
CA SER A 422 10.54 -15.36 -13.66
C SER A 422 10.23 -16.64 -14.45
N VAL A 423 10.58 -16.68 -15.74
CA VAL A 423 10.47 -17.90 -16.57
C VAL A 423 11.36 -19.03 -16.04
N GLU A 424 12.61 -18.74 -15.69
CA GLU A 424 13.50 -19.75 -15.09
C GLU A 424 12.95 -20.29 -13.76
N ARG A 425 12.33 -19.42 -12.94
CA ARG A 425 11.68 -19.85 -11.69
C ARG A 425 10.49 -20.77 -11.95
N MET A 426 9.65 -20.46 -12.94
CA MET A 426 8.54 -21.34 -13.35
C MET A 426 9.05 -22.73 -13.74
N GLN A 427 10.09 -22.78 -14.58
CA GLN A 427 10.71 -24.04 -15.01
C GLN A 427 11.27 -24.84 -13.83
N LYS A 428 11.96 -24.18 -12.88
CA LYS A 428 12.45 -24.84 -11.66
C LYS A 428 11.33 -25.41 -10.80
N SER A 429 10.21 -24.69 -10.69
CA SER A 429 9.02 -25.18 -9.98
C SER A 429 8.39 -26.39 -10.66
N LEU A 430 8.26 -26.37 -11.99
CA LEU A 430 7.79 -27.51 -12.78
C LEU A 430 8.69 -28.74 -12.63
N LEU A 431 10.02 -28.57 -12.76
CA LEU A 431 11.01 -29.64 -12.56
C LEU A 431 10.96 -30.22 -11.14
N LYS A 432 10.70 -29.38 -10.14
CA LYS A 432 10.53 -29.82 -8.75
C LYS A 432 9.27 -30.70 -8.60
N ILE A 433 8.16 -30.33 -9.23
CA ILE A 433 6.94 -31.15 -9.28
C ILE A 433 7.24 -32.47 -9.99
N GLU A 434 7.90 -32.44 -11.15
CA GLU A 434 8.30 -33.64 -11.89
C GLU A 434 9.15 -34.58 -11.03
N GLY A 435 10.11 -34.03 -10.28
CA GLY A 435 10.93 -34.77 -9.33
C GLY A 435 10.11 -35.47 -8.24
N TYR A 436 9.11 -34.79 -7.66
CA TYR A 436 8.21 -35.41 -6.67
C TYR A 436 7.38 -36.54 -7.26
N VAL A 437 6.92 -36.39 -8.50
CA VAL A 437 6.13 -37.40 -9.20
C VAL A 437 6.96 -38.64 -9.49
N LYS A 438 8.22 -38.47 -9.94
CA LYS A 438 9.15 -39.57 -10.19
C LYS A 438 9.51 -40.37 -8.93
N GLN A 439 9.43 -39.75 -7.75
CA GLN A 439 9.74 -40.39 -6.47
C GLN A 439 8.58 -41.25 -5.91
N GLN A 440 7.36 -41.10 -6.43
CA GLN A 440 6.22 -41.93 -6.00
C GLN A 440 6.12 -43.21 -6.85
N ASN A 441 5.98 -44.37 -6.18
CA ASN A 441 5.87 -45.68 -6.82
C ASN A 441 4.44 -45.95 -7.33
N ALA A 442 3.96 -45.21 -8.33
CA ALA A 442 2.66 -45.45 -9.00
C ALA A 442 2.77 -45.28 -10.54
N PRO A 443 2.89 -46.37 -11.33
CA PRO A 443 3.47 -46.29 -12.67
C PRO A 443 2.60 -45.64 -13.77
N SER A 444 1.28 -45.80 -13.78
CA SER A 444 0.44 -45.26 -14.88
C SER A 444 0.05 -43.79 -14.68
N PHE A 445 -0.30 -43.41 -13.45
CA PHE A 445 -0.69 -42.06 -13.05
C PHE A 445 0.46 -41.05 -13.16
N ASN A 446 1.68 -41.48 -12.80
CA ASN A 446 2.87 -40.61 -12.81
C ASN A 446 3.37 -40.31 -14.22
N MET A 447 3.19 -41.22 -15.18
CA MET A 447 3.66 -41.00 -16.56
C MET A 447 2.87 -39.92 -17.31
N GLN A 448 1.55 -39.87 -17.16
CA GLN A 448 0.73 -38.82 -17.77
C GLN A 448 1.04 -37.44 -17.17
N LEU A 449 1.32 -37.39 -15.86
CA LEU A 449 1.68 -36.18 -15.16
C LEU A 449 3.06 -35.66 -15.59
N ILE A 450 4.05 -36.55 -15.67
CA ILE A 450 5.38 -36.22 -16.20
C ILE A 450 5.28 -35.67 -17.62
N GLN A 451 4.48 -36.29 -18.50
CA GLN A 451 4.32 -35.84 -19.87
C GLN A 451 3.72 -34.43 -19.96
N LYS A 452 2.72 -34.10 -19.15
CA LYS A 452 2.16 -32.73 -19.10
C LYS A 452 3.16 -31.71 -18.59
N ILE A 453 3.93 -32.05 -17.55
CA ILE A 453 4.97 -31.15 -17.04
C ILE A 453 6.02 -30.90 -18.12
N GLN A 454 6.41 -31.93 -18.88
CA GLN A 454 7.34 -31.79 -20.00
C GLN A 454 6.76 -30.95 -21.15
N ASN A 455 5.45 -31.01 -21.40
CA ASN A 455 4.80 -30.11 -22.36
C ASN A 455 4.85 -28.65 -21.89
N LEU A 456 4.59 -28.39 -20.60
CA LEU A 456 4.64 -27.04 -20.02
C LEU A 456 6.05 -26.44 -19.94
N LEU A 457 7.09 -27.28 -19.98
CA LEU A 457 8.49 -26.85 -20.00
C LEU A 457 8.98 -26.42 -21.40
N LYS A 458 8.30 -26.87 -22.46
CA LYS A 458 8.56 -26.47 -23.85
C LYS A 458 7.90 -25.14 -24.12
#